data_AF-H3GG85-F1
#
_entry.id   AF-H3GG85-F1
#
_cell.length_a   1.000
_cell.length_b   1.000
_cell.length_c   1.000
_cell.angle_alpha   90.00
_cell.angle_beta   90.00
_cell.angle_gamma   90.00
#
_symmetry.space_group_name_H-M   'P 1'
#
loop_
_entity.id
_entity.type
_entity.pdbx_description
1 polymer ?
#
loop_
_entity_poly.entity_id
_entity_poly.type
_entity_poly.pdbx_seq_one_letter_code
_entity_poly.pdbx_strand_id
1 'polypeptide(L)'
;MSTEFFASSATATGPAFCPHCGTILDHPDTNSIVCSACEYRCRYQDLPSLTVVTKSEDKPTPKWLNTEKVMSEVTGPARATVEETCPKCGNLEMDYYTLQLRSADEGQTVFYECKKCGHKFSVNN
;
A
#
# COMPACT_ATOMS: atom_id res chain seq x y z
N MET A 1 -9.12 31.14 36.56
CA MET A 1 -8.77 29.82 37.12
C MET A 1 -8.08 29.03 36.03
N SER A 2 -6.90 28.55 36.38
CA SER A 2 -5.78 28.20 35.52
C SER A 2 -6.06 27.01 34.61
N THR A 3 -5.93 27.20 33.29
CA THR A 3 -5.63 26.10 32.38
C THR A 3 -4.11 25.94 32.35
N GLU A 4 -3.60 25.18 33.31
CA GLU A 4 -2.23 24.68 33.24
C GLU A 4 -2.17 23.66 32.11
N PHE A 5 -1.75 24.11 30.92
CA PHE A 5 -1.31 23.22 29.87
C PHE A 5 -0.02 22.58 30.35
N PHE A 6 -0.09 21.28 30.61
CA PHE A 6 1.06 20.44 30.90
C PHE A 6 2.11 20.64 29.78
N ALA A 7 3.09 21.52 30.03
CA ALA A 7 4.35 21.56 29.29
C ALA A 7 5.12 20.29 29.68
N SER A 8 4.68 19.17 29.12
CA SER A 8 5.34 17.88 29.25
C SER A 8 6.64 18.01 28.48
N SER A 9 7.74 18.00 29.25
CA SER A 9 9.12 17.70 28.89
C SER A 9 9.45 17.76 27.40
N ALA A 10 10.29 18.73 27.00
CA ALA A 10 10.83 18.87 25.66
C ALA A 10 11.41 17.54 25.15
N THR A 11 10.56 16.74 24.51
CA THR A 11 10.97 15.64 23.67
C THR A 11 11.77 16.27 22.55
N ALA A 12 13.00 15.77 22.33
CA ALA A 12 13.85 16.21 21.23
C ALA A 12 13.15 15.88 19.90
N THR A 13 12.25 16.76 19.48
CA THR A 13 11.65 16.76 18.15
C THR A 13 12.78 17.01 17.16
N GLY A 14 13.00 16.06 16.24
CA GLY A 14 13.99 16.20 15.18
C GLY A 14 13.71 17.45 14.32
N PRO A 15 14.63 17.87 13.44
CA PRO A 15 14.51 19.13 12.67
C PRO A 15 13.29 19.22 11.76
N ALA A 16 12.55 18.12 11.58
CA ALA A 16 11.34 18.08 10.80
C ALA A 16 10.08 18.47 11.58
N PHE A 17 10.15 18.69 12.90
CA PHE A 17 8.98 18.89 13.75
C PHE A 17 9.02 20.23 14.50
N CYS A 18 7.84 20.83 14.67
CA CYS A 18 7.67 22.06 15.41
C CYS A 18 7.94 21.85 16.91
N PRO A 19 8.82 22.64 17.54
CA PRO A 19 9.13 22.48 18.97
C PRO A 19 7.96 22.88 19.89
N HIS A 20 6.98 23.62 19.38
CA HIS A 20 5.82 24.08 20.17
C HIS A 20 4.62 23.13 20.12
N CYS A 21 4.32 22.52 18.97
CA CYS A 21 3.11 21.72 18.79
C CYS A 21 3.35 20.32 18.19
N GLY A 22 4.59 19.96 17.83
CA GLY A 22 4.92 18.66 17.25
C GLY A 22 4.44 18.44 15.81
N THR A 23 3.85 19.44 15.15
CA THR A 23 3.46 19.36 13.73
C THR A 23 4.70 19.30 12.84
N ILE A 24 4.63 18.54 11.74
CA ILE A 24 5.71 18.50 10.73
C ILE A 24 5.85 19.89 10.10
N LEU A 25 7.06 20.42 10.09
CA LEU A 25 7.38 21.70 9.46
C LEU A 25 7.63 21.49 7.97
N ASP A 26 7.07 22.36 7.14
CA ASP A 26 7.49 22.49 5.75
C ASP A 26 8.85 23.20 5.70
N HIS A 27 9.77 22.72 4.86
CA HIS A 27 11.10 23.30 4.68
C HIS A 27 11.12 24.13 3.38
N PRO A 28 10.74 25.43 3.40
CA PRO A 28 10.80 26.29 2.23
C PRO A 28 12.24 26.67 1.88
N ASP A 29 12.51 27.02 0.62
CA ASP A 29 13.84 27.51 0.19
C ASP A 29 14.28 28.79 0.93
N THR A 30 13.33 29.53 1.50
CA THR A 30 13.57 30.71 2.34
C THR A 30 13.94 30.31 3.77
N ASN A 31 14.83 31.06 4.43
CA ASN A 31 15.23 30.81 5.82
C ASN A 31 14.14 31.10 6.88
N SER A 32 12.88 31.34 6.47
CA SER A 32 11.75 31.59 7.37
C SER A 32 10.78 30.42 7.31
N ILE A 33 10.81 29.57 8.33
CA ILE A 33 9.92 28.44 8.51
C ILE A 33 8.73 28.88 9.35
N VAL A 34 7.51 28.54 8.93
CA VAL A 34 6.28 28.86 9.64
C VAL A 34 5.49 27.58 9.86
N CYS A 35 5.14 27.28 11.11
CA CYS A 35 4.31 26.13 11.43
C CYS A 35 2.86 26.39 11.00
N SER A 36 2.27 25.46 10.25
CA SER A 36 0.88 25.52 9.78
C SER A 36 -0.16 25.37 10.90
N ALA A 37 0.19 24.77 12.02
CA ALA A 37 -0.75 24.46 13.11
C ALA A 37 -0.76 25.51 14.23
N CYS A 38 0.39 26.07 14.60
CA CYS A 38 0.50 27.02 15.72
C CYS A 38 1.13 28.37 15.34
N GLU A 39 1.39 28.60 14.05
CA GLU A 39 1.96 29.83 13.50
C GLU A 39 3.36 30.19 14.05
N TYR A 40 4.01 29.27 14.76
CA TYR A 40 5.37 29.44 15.25
C TYR A 40 6.35 29.68 14.10
N ARG A 41 7.25 30.65 14.28
CA ARG A 41 8.24 31.05 13.27
C ARG A 41 9.64 30.73 13.77
N CYS A 42 10.41 30.03 12.94
CA CYS A 42 11.82 29.73 13.20
C CYS A 42 12.65 29.80 11.93
N ARG A 43 13.98 29.76 12.10
CA ARG A 43 14.95 29.65 11.00
C ARG A 43 15.60 28.28 11.01
N TYR A 44 16.28 27.92 9.92
CA TYR A 44 17.02 26.65 9.85
C TYR A 44 18.07 26.51 10.97
N GLN A 45 18.65 27.62 11.42
CA GLN A 45 19.65 27.62 12.51
C GLN A 45 19.05 27.32 13.89
N ASP A 46 17.74 27.52 14.05
CA ASP A 46 17.04 27.32 15.33
C ASP A 46 16.59 25.85 15.49
N LEU A 47 16.68 25.04 14.42
CA LEU A 47 16.33 23.63 14.41
C LEU A 47 17.56 22.75 14.71
N PRO A 48 17.39 21.62 15.42
CA PRO A 48 18.50 20.72 15.73
C PRO A 48 19.08 20.12 14.45
N SER A 49 20.41 20.16 14.28
CA SER A 49 21.05 19.57 13.12
C SER A 49 20.87 18.04 13.09
N LEU A 50 20.44 17.52 11.94
CA LEU A 50 20.34 16.07 11.71
C LEU A 50 21.37 15.66 10.67
N THR A 51 22.38 14.91 11.11
CA THR A 51 23.30 14.23 10.21
C THR A 51 22.80 12.81 9.98
N VAL A 52 22.40 12.50 8.74
CA VAL A 52 21.97 11.15 8.35
C VAL A 52 23.15 10.44 7.68
N VAL A 53 23.62 9.34 8.29
CA VAL A 53 24.61 8.44 7.67
C VAL A 53 23.88 7.21 7.16
N THR A 54 23.61 7.16 5.87
CA THR A 54 23.07 5.96 5.21
C THR A 54 24.21 5.04 4.80
N LYS A 55 24.10 3.75 5.11
CA LYS A 55 24.98 2.70 4.58
C LYS A 55 24.16 1.79 3.67
N SER A 56 24.68 1.46 2.50
CA SER A 56 24.12 0.42 1.65
C SER A 56 24.57 -0.95 2.18
N GLU A 57 23.63 -1.82 2.49
CA GLU A 57 23.90 -3.25 2.66
C GLU A 57 23.52 -3.99 1.37
N ASP A 58 24.29 -5.03 1.03
CA ASP A 58 23.92 -5.94 -0.05
C ASP A 58 22.61 -6.61 0.32
N LYS A 59 21.59 -6.41 -0.53
CA LYS A 59 20.29 -7.04 -0.34
C LYS A 59 20.49 -8.55 -0.44
N PRO A 60 20.19 -9.34 0.61
CA PRO A 60 20.32 -10.79 0.53
C PRO A 60 19.47 -11.29 -0.63
N THR A 61 19.98 -12.28 -1.36
CA THR A 61 19.21 -12.95 -2.40
C THR A 61 17.89 -13.41 -1.80
N PRO A 62 16.75 -12.98 -2.35
CA PRO A 62 15.48 -13.28 -1.73
C PRO A 62 15.25 -14.78 -1.77
N LYS A 63 14.71 -15.35 -0.69
CA LYS A 63 14.55 -16.81 -0.51
C LYS A 63 13.79 -17.50 -1.67
N TRP A 64 12.90 -16.76 -2.35
CA TRP A 64 12.17 -17.26 -3.53
C TRP A 64 13.04 -17.52 -4.77
N LEU A 65 14.25 -16.95 -4.82
CA LEU A 65 15.18 -17.15 -5.93
C LEU A 65 16.03 -18.42 -5.77
N ASN A 66 16.22 -18.91 -4.54
CA ASN A 66 17.03 -20.10 -4.23
C ASN A 66 16.23 -21.40 -4.18
N THR A 67 14.93 -21.36 -4.47
CA THR A 67 14.15 -22.60 -4.57
C THR A 67 14.38 -23.16 -5.96
N GLU A 68 15.26 -24.16 -6.06
CA GLU A 68 15.26 -25.10 -7.18
C GLU A 68 13.81 -25.41 -7.50
N LYS A 69 13.41 -25.15 -8.75
CA LYS A 69 12.06 -25.22 -9.29
C LYS A 69 11.25 -26.41 -8.74
N VAL A 70 10.66 -26.26 -7.56
CA VAL A 70 9.39 -26.89 -7.24
C VAL A 70 8.40 -26.07 -8.05
N MET A 71 8.27 -26.44 -9.32
CA MET A 71 7.03 -26.17 -10.04
C MET A 71 5.96 -26.96 -9.31
N SER A 72 5.54 -26.48 -8.14
CA SER A 72 4.18 -26.77 -7.73
C SER A 72 3.36 -26.16 -8.85
N GLU A 73 2.63 -27.02 -9.56
CA GLU A 73 1.55 -26.54 -10.40
C GLU A 73 0.78 -25.55 -9.53
N VAL A 74 0.84 -24.28 -9.90
CA VAL A 74 0.07 -23.23 -9.23
C VAL A 74 -1.35 -23.71 -9.38
N THR A 75 -1.87 -24.34 -8.34
CA THR A 75 -3.27 -24.71 -8.26
C THR A 75 -3.94 -23.36 -8.18
N GLY A 76 -4.38 -22.87 -9.35
CA GLY A 76 -5.13 -21.63 -9.44
C GLY A 76 -6.34 -21.71 -8.50
N PRO A 77 -7.09 -20.59 -8.35
CA PRO A 77 -8.32 -20.61 -7.56
C PRO A 77 -9.14 -21.84 -7.95
N ALA A 78 -9.62 -22.60 -6.96
CA ALA A 78 -10.31 -23.87 -7.18
C ALA A 78 -11.42 -23.66 -8.21
N ARG A 79 -11.23 -24.24 -9.39
CA ARG A 79 -12.13 -24.06 -10.52
C ARG A 79 -13.25 -25.07 -10.40
N ALA A 80 -14.48 -24.57 -10.30
CA ALA A 80 -15.66 -25.41 -10.40
C ALA A 80 -16.17 -25.38 -11.84
N THR A 81 -16.73 -26.48 -12.32
CA THR A 81 -17.33 -26.54 -13.67
C THR A 81 -18.82 -26.19 -13.59
N VAL A 82 -19.32 -25.43 -14.56
CA VAL A 82 -20.71 -25.01 -14.71
C VAL A 82 -21.19 -25.23 -16.14
N GLU A 83 -22.49 -25.49 -16.31
CA GLU A 83 -23.17 -25.67 -17.60
C GLU A 83 -23.46 -24.33 -18.31
N GLU A 84 -22.42 -23.54 -18.54
CA GLU A 84 -22.52 -22.27 -19.27
C GLU A 84 -21.97 -22.42 -20.70
N THR A 85 -22.70 -21.94 -21.71
CA THR A 85 -22.26 -22.08 -23.10
C THR A 85 -21.19 -21.05 -23.47
N CYS A 86 -20.02 -21.52 -23.90
CA CYS A 86 -18.93 -20.67 -24.34
C CYS A 86 -19.32 -19.85 -25.58
N PRO A 87 -19.27 -18.49 -25.52
CA PRO A 87 -19.70 -17.63 -26.63
C PRO A 87 -18.79 -17.74 -27.86
N LYS A 88 -17.57 -18.28 -27.70
CA LYS A 88 -16.59 -18.38 -28.79
C LYS A 88 -16.65 -19.71 -29.55
N CYS A 89 -16.86 -20.84 -28.87
CA CYS A 89 -16.79 -22.18 -29.48
C CYS A 89 -18.03 -23.05 -29.26
N GLY A 90 -19.04 -22.57 -28.52
CA GLY A 90 -20.26 -23.31 -28.25
C GLY A 90 -20.10 -24.51 -27.32
N ASN A 91 -19.01 -24.60 -26.54
CA ASN A 91 -18.89 -25.63 -25.52
C ASN A 91 -19.92 -25.43 -24.41
N LEU A 92 -20.64 -26.47 -24.00
CA LEU A 92 -21.72 -26.40 -23.00
C LEU A 92 -21.22 -26.25 -21.55
N GLU A 93 -19.93 -26.48 -21.30
CA GLU A 93 -19.33 -26.41 -19.97
C GLU A 93 -18.17 -25.40 -19.93
N MET A 94 -18.08 -24.67 -18.83
CA MET A 94 -16.97 -23.76 -18.54
C MET A 94 -16.53 -23.92 -17.08
N ASP A 95 -15.25 -23.67 -16.83
CA ASP A 95 -14.78 -23.51 -15.46
C ASP A 95 -15.03 -22.09 -15.01
N TYR A 96 -15.44 -21.91 -13.76
CA TYR A 96 -15.56 -20.60 -13.16
C TYR A 96 -14.84 -20.53 -11.81
N TYR A 97 -14.45 -19.31 -11.47
CA TYR A 97 -13.97 -18.94 -10.14
C TYR A 97 -14.41 -17.51 -9.85
N THR A 98 -14.51 -17.16 -8.58
CA THR A 98 -15.05 -15.87 -8.17
C THR A 98 -13.99 -15.11 -7.37
N LEU A 99 -13.89 -13.80 -7.57
CA LEU A 99 -12.94 -12.93 -6.88
C LEU A 99 -13.59 -11.59 -6.54
N GLN A 100 -13.37 -11.11 -5.32
CA GLN A 100 -13.83 -9.78 -4.92
C GLN A 100 -12.79 -8.75 -5.36
N LEU A 101 -13.15 -7.90 -6.32
CA LEU A 101 -12.25 -6.88 -6.88
C LEU A 101 -12.52 -5.47 -6.34
N ARG A 102 -13.65 -5.29 -5.66
CA ARG A 102 -14.14 -3.97 -5.23
C ARG A 102 -14.52 -3.99 -3.75
N SER A 103 -15.10 -2.87 -3.29
CA SER A 103 -15.58 -2.71 -1.92
C SER A 103 -16.56 -3.80 -1.53
N ALA A 104 -16.71 -4.05 -0.23
CA ALA A 104 -17.62 -5.08 0.30
C ALA A 104 -19.11 -4.83 -0.01
N ASP A 105 -19.46 -3.60 -0.39
CA ASP A 105 -20.81 -3.20 -0.79
C ASP A 105 -21.18 -3.63 -2.23
N GLU A 106 -20.19 -4.06 -3.01
CA GLU A 106 -20.39 -4.52 -4.40
C GLU A 106 -20.35 -6.04 -4.51
N GLY A 107 -21.10 -6.58 -5.46
CA GLY A 107 -21.15 -8.01 -5.71
C GLY A 107 -19.83 -8.57 -6.27
N GLN A 108 -19.70 -9.89 -6.16
CA GLN A 108 -18.45 -10.57 -6.53
C GLN A 108 -18.29 -10.63 -8.06
N THR A 109 -17.06 -10.50 -8.56
CA THR A 109 -16.77 -10.74 -9.98
C THR A 109 -16.57 -12.23 -10.24
N VAL A 110 -17.32 -12.76 -11.20
CA VAL A 110 -17.22 -14.16 -11.66
C VAL A 110 -16.37 -14.22 -12.91
N PHE A 111 -15.36 -15.07 -12.92
CA PHE A 111 -14.51 -15.33 -14.08
C PHE A 111 -14.85 -16.70 -14.66
N TYR A 112 -15.01 -16.77 -15.98
CA TYR A 112 -15.25 -18.00 -16.72
C TYR A 112 -14.06 -18.31 -17.63
N GLU A 113 -13.72 -19.58 -17.75
CA GLU A 113 -12.66 -20.11 -18.61
C GLU A 113 -13.13 -21.37 -19.33
N CYS A 114 -13.06 -21.35 -20.66
CA CYS A 114 -13.46 -22.49 -21.47
C CYS A 114 -12.37 -23.56 -21.50
N LYS A 115 -12.65 -24.78 -21.02
CA LYS A 115 -11.72 -25.93 -21.09
C LYS A 115 -11.31 -26.29 -22.52
N LYS A 116 -12.18 -26.08 -23.52
CA LYS A 116 -11.91 -26.46 -24.92
C LYS A 116 -11.07 -25.46 -25.69
N CYS A 117 -11.38 -24.16 -25.60
CA CYS A 117 -10.75 -23.13 -26.43
C CYS A 117 -9.91 -22.11 -25.65
N GLY A 118 -9.87 -22.20 -24.32
CA GLY A 118 -9.13 -21.29 -23.45
C GLY A 118 -9.67 -19.86 -23.40
N HIS A 119 -10.85 -19.60 -23.97
CA HIS A 119 -11.49 -18.28 -23.90
C HIS A 119 -11.85 -17.93 -22.47
N LYS A 120 -11.53 -16.71 -22.04
CA LYS A 120 -11.80 -16.20 -20.70
C LYS A 120 -12.62 -14.92 -20.78
N PHE A 121 -13.61 -14.79 -19.92
CA PHE A 121 -14.37 -13.56 -19.74
C PHE A 121 -14.81 -13.41 -18.27
N SER A 122 -15.15 -12.19 -17.87
CA SER A 122 -15.55 -11.87 -16.51
C SER A 122 -16.90 -11.18 -16.51
N VAL A 123 -17.76 -11.54 -15.56
CA VAL A 123 -19.05 -10.91 -15.29
C VAL A 123 -18.99 -10.28 -13.91
N ASN A 124 -19.29 -9.00 -13.83
CA ASN A 124 -19.45 -8.29 -12.57
C ASN A 124 -20.96 -8.16 -12.32
N ASN A 125 -21.41 -8.62 -11.16
CA ASN A 125 -22.82 -8.65 -10.76
C ASN A 125 -23.05 -7.76 -9.55
#